data_AF-A0A3G6M853-F1
#
_entry.id   AF-A0A3G6M853-F1
#
_cell.length_a   1.000
_cell.length_b   1.000
_cell.length_c   1.000
_cell.angle_alpha   90.00
_cell.angle_beta   90.00
_cell.angle_gamma   90.00
#
_symmetry.space_group_name_H-M   'P 1'
#
loop_
_entity.id
_entity.type
_entity.pdbx_description
1 polymer ?
#
loop_
_entity_poly.entity_id
_entity_poly.type
_entity_poly.pdbx_seq_one_letter_code
_entity_poly.pdbx_strand_id
1 'polypeptide(L)'
;MKITFILISFLYSSFLFSQAGNIGINTPLPKARLDISAKSTINPENSAGMLFPTVTKFPTVDPGTDQNGMLVYLDSALTPNLGASGLYFWDHSNNRWQFIYQTKVLTNNLFKVVYSASPAFSSIQQPNVWYKTSFNSIDTPDPNFKINTNGDIVIGSTGTYSIIFTGGIKTEASSTFGVRAEIGIFKNTDTSPTFSTQVVLTVPDNLYRSTNTIITGVISLIKGDIITIKTRQTNFVGSNPTVPATNYSLILSNLN
;
A
#
# COMPACT_ATOMS: atom_id res chain seq x y z
N MET A 1 -29.86 -43.14 51.97
CA MET A 1 -28.75 -42.18 52.23
C MET A 1 -27.53 -42.39 51.33
N LYS A 2 -26.91 -43.58 51.27
CA LYS A 2 -25.68 -43.79 50.46
C LYS A 2 -25.83 -43.46 48.96
N ILE A 3 -26.89 -43.92 48.30
CA ILE A 3 -27.16 -43.63 46.88
C ILE A 3 -27.44 -42.13 46.64
N THR A 4 -28.16 -41.49 47.56
CA THR A 4 -28.51 -40.06 47.47
C THR A 4 -27.27 -39.17 47.56
N PHE A 5 -26.31 -39.52 48.43
CA PHE A 5 -25.02 -38.82 48.53
C PHE A 5 -24.17 -39.00 47.26
N ILE A 6 -24.18 -40.19 46.65
CA ILE A 6 -23.46 -40.44 45.39
C ILE A 6 -24.06 -39.62 44.24
N LEU A 7 -25.39 -39.54 44.15
CA LEU A 7 -26.07 -38.76 43.12
C LEU A 7 -25.78 -37.25 43.26
N ILE A 8 -25.81 -36.74 44.50
CA ILE A 8 -25.50 -35.33 44.79
C ILE A 8 -24.03 -35.03 44.48
N SER A 9 -23.10 -35.93 44.80
CA SER A 9 -21.68 -35.81 44.46
C SER A 9 -21.43 -35.81 42.94
N PHE A 10 -22.15 -36.64 42.19
CA PHE A 10 -22.06 -36.69 40.73
C PHE A 10 -22.66 -35.46 40.04
N LEU A 11 -23.73 -34.89 40.60
CA LEU A 11 -24.29 -33.63 40.13
C LEU A 11 -23.37 -32.44 40.45
N TYR A 12 -22.78 -32.39 41.66
CA TYR A 12 -21.82 -31.35 42.04
C TYR A 12 -20.54 -31.38 41.19
N SER A 13 -20.03 -32.55 40.81
CA SER A 13 -18.84 -32.65 39.96
C SER A 13 -19.09 -32.10 38.55
N SER A 14 -20.29 -32.31 37.98
CA SER A 14 -20.65 -31.78 36.67
C SER A 14 -20.67 -30.24 36.60
N PHE A 15 -21.01 -29.56 37.70
CA PHE A 15 -20.96 -28.09 37.80
C PHE A 15 -19.53 -27.51 37.88
N LEU A 16 -18.56 -28.28 38.39
CA LEU A 16 -17.16 -27.85 38.50
C LEU A 16 -16.42 -27.91 37.15
N PHE A 17 -16.78 -28.86 36.28
CA PHE A 17 -16.15 -28.99 34.95
C PHE A 17 -16.67 -27.98 33.92
N SER A 18 -17.87 -27.41 34.11
CA SER A 18 -18.48 -26.52 33.14
C SER A 18 -18.06 -25.04 33.25
N GLN A 19 -17.41 -24.62 34.35
CA GLN A 19 -17.12 -23.19 34.59
C GLN A 19 -15.62 -22.85 34.65
N ALA A 20 -14.74 -23.84 34.77
CA ALA A 20 -13.28 -23.62 34.79
C ALA A 20 -12.54 -24.11 33.53
N GLY A 21 -13.22 -24.84 32.64
CA GLY A 21 -12.64 -25.48 31.45
C GLY A 21 -12.48 -24.55 30.23
N ASN A 22 -11.60 -24.96 29.33
CA ASN A 22 -11.56 -24.46 27.96
C ASN A 22 -12.67 -25.15 27.15
N ILE A 23 -13.38 -24.38 26.31
CA ILE A 23 -14.44 -24.90 25.44
C ILE A 23 -13.82 -25.29 24.10
N GLY A 24 -13.84 -26.59 23.79
CA GLY A 24 -13.41 -27.10 22.49
C GLY A 24 -14.60 -27.48 21.61
N ILE A 25 -14.65 -26.99 20.38
CA ILE A 25 -15.56 -27.46 19.33
C ILE A 25 -14.72 -28.20 18.28
N ASN A 26 -15.03 -29.48 18.06
CA ASN A 26 -14.26 -30.39 17.21
C ASN A 26 -12.77 -30.55 17.61
N THR A 27 -12.42 -30.28 18.87
CA THR A 27 -11.08 -30.54 19.42
C THR A 27 -11.17 -31.07 20.85
N PRO A 28 -10.54 -32.20 21.18
CA PRO A 28 -10.52 -32.73 22.54
C PRO A 28 -9.47 -32.03 23.43
N LEU A 29 -8.60 -31.21 22.84
CA LEU A 29 -7.48 -30.54 23.52
C LEU A 29 -7.48 -29.03 23.20
N PRO A 30 -8.49 -28.29 23.69
CA PRO A 30 -8.61 -26.86 23.40
C PRO A 30 -7.44 -26.06 23.99
N LYS A 31 -6.80 -25.25 23.14
CA LYS A 31 -5.62 -24.45 23.49
C LYS A 31 -5.95 -23.02 23.95
N ALA A 32 -7.23 -22.64 23.93
CA ALA A 32 -7.73 -21.36 24.38
C ALA A 32 -9.06 -21.54 25.12
N ARG A 33 -9.56 -20.48 25.77
CA ARG A 33 -10.87 -20.51 26.46
C ARG A 33 -12.02 -20.94 25.53
N LEU A 34 -11.91 -20.59 24.25
CA LEU A 34 -12.72 -21.14 23.17
C LEU A 34 -11.77 -21.52 22.03
N ASP A 35 -11.79 -22.79 21.63
CA ASP A 35 -11.02 -23.34 20.51
C ASP A 35 -11.98 -24.05 19.56
N ILE A 36 -12.08 -23.54 18.33
CA ILE A 36 -12.95 -24.09 17.28
C ILE A 36 -12.06 -24.61 16.17
N SER A 37 -12.03 -25.93 16.02
CA SER A 37 -11.31 -26.59 14.94
C SER A 37 -12.26 -26.98 13.81
N ALA A 38 -11.77 -26.92 12.58
CA ALA A 38 -12.45 -27.57 11.45
C ALA A 38 -12.41 -29.09 11.65
N LYS A 39 -13.39 -29.82 11.11
CA LYS A 39 -13.38 -31.29 11.11
C LYS A 39 -12.20 -31.86 10.32
N SER A 40 -11.76 -31.14 9.30
CA SER A 40 -10.57 -31.47 8.51
C SER A 40 -9.72 -30.23 8.32
N THR A 41 -8.43 -30.31 8.67
CA THR A 41 -7.48 -29.21 8.48
C THR A 41 -6.96 -29.10 7.05
N ILE A 42 -7.13 -30.15 6.24
CA ILE A 42 -6.66 -30.22 4.85
C ILE A 42 -7.77 -29.82 3.87
N ASN A 43 -9.01 -30.22 4.17
CA ASN A 43 -10.20 -29.84 3.40
C ASN A 43 -11.34 -29.49 4.38
N PRO A 44 -11.33 -28.27 4.95
CA PRO A 44 -12.34 -27.84 5.90
C PRO A 44 -13.76 -27.95 5.34
N GLU A 45 -14.71 -28.31 6.18
CA GLU A 45 -16.13 -28.23 5.85
C GLU A 45 -16.54 -26.79 5.53
N ASN A 46 -17.54 -26.60 4.67
CA ASN A 46 -18.01 -25.26 4.31
C ASN A 46 -18.65 -24.49 5.48
N SER A 47 -18.95 -25.17 6.59
CA SER A 47 -19.39 -24.60 7.85
C SER A 47 -18.25 -24.36 8.85
N ALA A 48 -16.99 -24.56 8.47
CA ALA A 48 -15.84 -24.34 9.33
C ALA A 48 -15.66 -22.84 9.57
N GLY A 49 -15.91 -22.38 10.80
CA GLY A 49 -15.76 -20.98 11.19
C GLY A 49 -16.69 -20.58 12.34
N MET A 50 -16.79 -19.26 12.55
CA MET A 50 -17.71 -18.64 13.51
C MET A 50 -18.35 -17.41 12.86
N LEU A 51 -19.65 -17.23 13.07
CA LEU A 51 -20.33 -15.98 12.75
C LEU A 51 -20.32 -15.06 13.98
N PHE A 52 -19.92 -13.81 13.76
CA PHE A 52 -20.15 -12.72 14.71
C PHE A 52 -21.50 -12.07 14.42
N PRO A 53 -22.10 -11.32 15.36
CA PRO A 53 -23.26 -10.50 15.05
C PRO A 53 -23.00 -9.60 13.85
N THR A 54 -23.73 -9.84 12.76
CA THR A 54 -23.66 -9.02 11.56
C THR A 54 -24.59 -7.84 11.72
N VAL A 55 -24.05 -6.63 11.59
CA VAL A 55 -24.81 -5.38 11.69
C VAL A 55 -24.71 -4.62 10.38
N THR A 56 -25.79 -3.97 9.97
CA THR A 56 -25.79 -3.05 8.81
C THR A 56 -25.58 -1.60 9.22
N LYS A 57 -25.57 -1.32 10.52
CA LYS A 57 -25.23 -0.04 11.13
C LYS A 57 -24.82 -0.25 12.58
N PHE A 58 -23.99 0.64 13.11
CA PHE A 58 -23.70 0.63 14.54
C PHE A 58 -24.93 1.10 15.36
N PRO A 59 -25.03 0.68 16.64
CA PRO A 59 -26.08 1.16 17.53
C PRO A 59 -26.14 2.69 17.60
N THR A 60 -27.34 3.25 17.74
CA THR A 60 -27.52 4.70 17.95
C THR A 60 -27.10 5.17 19.34
N VAL A 61 -27.03 4.24 20.30
CA VAL A 61 -26.48 4.45 21.64
C VAL A 61 -25.20 3.64 21.73
N ASP A 62 -24.08 4.31 22.01
CA ASP A 62 -22.77 3.67 22.09
C ASP A 62 -22.73 2.61 23.22
N PRO A 63 -22.02 1.48 23.02
CA PRO A 63 -21.85 0.48 24.07
C PRO A 63 -21.08 1.02 25.29
N GLY A 64 -21.34 0.44 26.47
CA GLY A 64 -20.69 0.84 27.72
C GLY A 64 -19.31 0.21 27.92
N THR A 65 -18.75 0.45 29.11
CA THR A 65 -17.44 -0.08 29.54
C THR A 65 -17.41 -1.61 29.52
N ASP A 66 -18.51 -2.25 29.92
CA ASP A 66 -18.62 -3.71 29.97
C ASP A 66 -18.62 -4.37 28.58
N GLN A 67 -18.82 -3.58 27.52
CA GLN A 67 -18.78 -4.05 26.14
C GLN A 67 -17.43 -3.75 25.46
N ASN A 68 -16.43 -3.23 26.17
CA ASN A 68 -15.11 -2.97 25.58
C ASN A 68 -14.49 -4.26 25.03
N GLY A 69 -14.09 -4.24 23.76
CA GLY A 69 -13.61 -5.42 23.01
C GLY A 69 -14.70 -6.28 22.37
N MET A 70 -15.99 -5.90 22.47
CA MET A 70 -17.09 -6.58 21.79
C MET A 70 -16.91 -6.55 20.27
N LEU A 71 -17.07 -7.70 19.61
CA LEU A 71 -16.88 -7.86 18.17
C LEU A 71 -18.21 -7.88 17.40
N VAL A 72 -18.23 -7.21 16.25
CA VAL A 72 -19.30 -7.30 15.26
C VAL A 72 -18.70 -7.38 13.86
N TYR A 73 -19.44 -7.98 12.92
CA TYR A 73 -19.14 -7.82 11.50
C TYR A 73 -20.05 -6.72 10.95
N LEU A 74 -19.48 -5.62 10.46
CA LEU A 74 -20.24 -4.60 9.74
C LEU A 74 -20.42 -5.06 8.29
N ASP A 75 -21.66 -5.18 7.83
CA ASP A 75 -21.99 -5.29 6.42
C ASP A 75 -22.45 -3.92 5.89
N SER A 76 -21.52 -3.20 5.26
CA SER A 76 -21.71 -1.84 4.76
C SER A 76 -22.48 -1.76 3.43
N ALA A 77 -22.93 -2.88 2.86
CA ALA A 77 -23.58 -2.92 1.54
C ALA A 77 -24.85 -2.04 1.44
N LEU A 78 -25.52 -1.77 2.57
CA LEU A 78 -26.74 -0.96 2.64
C LEU A 78 -26.53 0.44 3.22
N THR A 79 -25.32 0.76 3.70
CA THR A 79 -24.99 2.00 4.45
C THR A 79 -23.53 2.43 4.19
N PRO A 80 -23.18 2.83 2.96
CA PRO A 80 -21.80 3.03 2.50
C PRO A 80 -20.98 4.13 3.22
N ASN A 81 -21.59 4.86 4.17
CA ASN A 81 -20.95 5.96 4.89
C ASN A 81 -20.53 5.60 6.34
N LEU A 82 -20.73 4.36 6.81
CA LEU A 82 -20.47 3.97 8.20
C LEU A 82 -19.11 3.26 8.42
N GLY A 83 -18.41 2.89 7.35
CA GLY A 83 -17.13 2.17 7.40
C GLY A 83 -17.04 1.08 6.33
N ALA A 84 -15.86 0.47 6.19
CA ALA A 84 -15.67 -0.70 5.32
C ALA A 84 -16.34 -1.94 5.92
N SER A 85 -16.85 -2.85 5.10
CA SER A 85 -17.33 -4.14 5.60
C SER A 85 -16.19 -4.94 6.25
N GLY A 86 -16.45 -5.56 7.39
CA GLY A 86 -15.46 -6.39 8.10
C GLY A 86 -15.65 -6.38 9.61
N LEU A 87 -14.65 -6.91 10.32
CA LEU A 87 -14.71 -7.03 11.77
C LEU A 87 -14.37 -5.70 12.45
N TYR A 88 -15.21 -5.30 13.40
CA TYR A 88 -14.98 -4.18 14.28
C TYR A 88 -15.03 -4.64 15.73
N PHE A 89 -14.23 -4.00 16.58
CA PHE A 89 -14.38 -4.09 18.03
C PHE A 89 -14.80 -2.75 18.63
N TRP A 90 -15.56 -2.79 19.72
CA TRP A 90 -15.87 -1.58 20.49
C TRP A 90 -14.65 -1.17 21.32
N ASP A 91 -14.15 0.06 21.13
CA ASP A 91 -13.11 0.66 21.95
C ASP A 91 -13.74 1.73 22.85
N HIS A 92 -14.02 1.34 24.09
CA HIS A 92 -14.61 2.23 25.08
C HIS A 92 -13.68 3.39 25.44
N SER A 93 -12.35 3.16 25.46
CA SER A 93 -11.38 4.19 25.87
C SER A 93 -11.37 5.38 24.91
N ASN A 94 -11.61 5.13 23.62
CA ASN A 94 -11.72 6.14 22.57
C ASN A 94 -13.17 6.40 22.13
N ASN A 95 -14.16 5.82 22.83
CA ASN A 95 -15.59 5.86 22.54
C ASN A 95 -15.93 5.71 21.04
N ARG A 96 -15.41 4.65 20.41
CA ARG A 96 -15.62 4.40 18.98
C ARG A 96 -15.48 2.94 18.59
N TRP A 97 -16.14 2.55 17.51
CA TRP A 97 -15.87 1.28 16.85
C TRP A 97 -14.52 1.35 16.12
N GLN A 98 -13.71 0.31 16.25
CA GLN A 98 -12.39 0.21 15.63
C GLN A 98 -12.36 -0.97 14.66
N PHE A 99 -11.93 -0.70 13.42
CA PHE A 99 -11.80 -1.72 12.40
C PHE A 99 -10.60 -2.61 12.67
N ILE A 100 -10.79 -3.93 12.62
CA ILE A 100 -9.69 -4.90 12.71
C ILE A 100 -9.11 -5.07 11.31
N TYR A 101 -8.00 -4.38 11.08
CA TYR A 101 -7.26 -4.49 9.83
C TYR A 101 -6.38 -5.75 9.83
N GLN A 102 -6.53 -6.61 8.82
CA GLN A 102 -5.66 -7.79 8.63
C GLN A 102 -4.47 -7.45 7.72
N THR A 103 -3.25 -7.44 8.28
CA THR A 103 -2.00 -7.12 7.57
C THR A 103 -1.36 -8.30 6.83
N LYS A 104 -2.05 -9.44 6.67
CA LYS A 104 -1.49 -10.59 5.94
C LYS A 104 -1.56 -10.35 4.42
N VAL A 105 -0.89 -9.31 3.95
CA VAL A 105 -0.49 -9.10 2.57
C VAL A 105 1.03 -8.93 2.62
N LEU A 106 1.76 -10.05 2.66
CA LEU A 106 3.23 -10.07 2.78
C LEU A 106 3.96 -9.44 1.57
N THR A 107 3.24 -8.95 0.58
CA THR A 107 3.78 -8.26 -0.61
C THR A 107 3.36 -6.80 -0.73
N ASN A 108 2.37 -6.32 0.03
CA ASN A 108 1.84 -4.98 -0.16
C ASN A 108 2.16 -4.11 1.05
N ASN A 109 3.20 -3.29 0.91
CA ASN A 109 3.42 -2.18 1.82
C ASN A 109 2.35 -1.12 1.52
N LEU A 110 1.36 -0.97 2.42
CA LEU A 110 0.22 -0.03 2.29
C LEU A 110 0.62 1.42 2.16
N PHE A 111 1.83 1.73 2.59
CA PHE A 111 2.38 3.07 2.57
C PHE A 111 3.28 3.28 1.35
N LYS A 112 3.58 2.24 0.58
CA LYS A 112 4.49 2.30 -0.57
C LYS A 112 3.73 2.17 -1.89
N VAL A 113 4.04 3.07 -2.80
CA VAL A 113 3.59 3.01 -4.19
C VAL A 113 4.79 3.02 -5.12
N VAL A 114 4.81 2.15 -6.12
CA VAL A 114 5.87 2.08 -7.13
C VAL A 114 5.29 2.37 -8.50
N TYR A 115 5.81 3.39 -9.17
CA TYR A 115 5.53 3.70 -10.56
C TYR A 115 6.70 3.28 -11.43
N SER A 116 6.41 2.76 -12.62
CA SER A 116 7.42 2.39 -13.61
C SER A 116 7.06 2.90 -15.00
N ALA A 117 8.08 3.25 -15.78
CA ALA A 117 7.97 3.68 -17.17
C ALA A 117 8.96 2.92 -18.06
N SER A 118 8.46 2.26 -19.10
CA SER A 118 9.28 1.54 -20.09
C SER A 118 8.66 1.61 -21.50
N PRO A 119 9.31 2.24 -22.49
CA PRO A 119 10.43 3.19 -22.32
C PRO A 119 9.96 4.45 -21.57
N ALA A 120 10.87 5.13 -20.87
CA ALA A 120 10.52 6.32 -20.09
C ALA A 120 10.10 7.51 -20.98
N PHE A 121 10.82 7.75 -22.07
CA PHE A 121 10.55 8.77 -23.09
C PHE A 121 11.19 8.34 -24.42
N SER A 122 10.78 8.93 -25.55
CA SER A 122 11.26 8.49 -26.87
C SER A 122 12.70 8.93 -27.16
N SER A 123 12.94 10.23 -27.28
CA SER A 123 14.27 10.82 -27.43
C SER A 123 14.20 12.32 -27.21
N ILE A 124 15.29 12.89 -26.68
CA ILE A 124 15.44 14.32 -26.50
C ILE A 124 16.16 14.86 -27.73
N GLN A 125 15.48 15.73 -28.48
CA GLN A 125 15.94 16.25 -29.77
C GLN A 125 16.27 17.75 -29.73
N GLN A 126 15.89 18.44 -28.64
CA GLN A 126 16.10 19.87 -28.46
C GLN A 126 16.68 20.16 -27.07
N PRO A 127 17.73 20.99 -26.98
CA PRO A 127 18.28 21.39 -25.70
C PRO A 127 17.35 22.38 -24.99
N ASN A 128 17.45 22.42 -23.67
CA ASN A 128 16.69 23.28 -22.75
C ASN A 128 15.16 23.09 -22.77
N VAL A 129 14.67 22.07 -23.47
CA VAL A 129 13.26 21.66 -23.47
C VAL A 129 13.08 20.44 -22.56
N TRP A 130 12.07 20.50 -21.71
CA TRP A 130 11.71 19.39 -20.83
C TRP A 130 10.87 18.35 -21.56
N TYR A 131 11.39 17.13 -21.66
CA TYR A 131 10.68 15.97 -22.19
C TYR A 131 10.10 15.18 -21.04
N LYS A 132 8.79 14.94 -21.12
CA LYS A 132 8.04 14.27 -20.06
C LYS A 132 8.22 12.75 -20.10
N THR A 133 8.41 12.14 -18.94
CA THR A 133 8.30 10.69 -18.77
C THR A 133 6.85 10.26 -18.79
N SER A 134 6.52 9.24 -19.59
CA SER A 134 5.18 8.63 -19.60
C SER A 134 5.18 7.35 -18.77
N PHE A 135 4.74 7.41 -17.52
CA PHE A 135 4.57 6.22 -16.70
C PHE A 135 3.48 5.32 -17.26
N ASN A 136 3.66 4.01 -17.17
CA ASN A 136 2.74 3.04 -17.76
C ASN A 136 2.45 1.82 -16.88
N SER A 137 3.08 1.73 -15.71
CA SER A 137 2.80 0.70 -14.71
C SER A 137 2.83 1.30 -13.31
N ILE A 138 1.91 0.84 -12.47
CA ILE A 138 1.82 1.19 -11.05
C ILE A 138 1.59 -0.09 -10.25
N ASP A 139 2.36 -0.25 -9.18
CA ASP A 139 2.17 -1.25 -8.14
C ASP A 139 1.82 -0.54 -6.84
N THR A 140 0.57 -0.71 -6.41
CA THR A 140 0.03 -0.07 -5.20
C THR A 140 -1.09 -0.93 -4.62
N PRO A 141 -1.17 -1.03 -3.28
CA PRO A 141 -2.36 -1.52 -2.61
C PRO A 141 -3.50 -0.48 -2.51
N ASP A 142 -3.21 0.82 -2.67
CA ASP A 142 -4.21 1.88 -2.56
C ASP A 142 -4.72 2.28 -3.97
N PRO A 143 -5.99 1.96 -4.30
CA PRO A 143 -6.55 2.20 -5.64
C PRO A 143 -6.76 3.68 -5.96
N ASN A 144 -6.57 4.60 -5.00
CA ASN A 144 -6.66 6.02 -5.28
C ASN A 144 -5.43 6.56 -6.04
N PHE A 145 -4.29 5.89 -5.91
CA PHE A 145 -3.10 6.22 -6.70
C PHE A 145 -3.27 5.70 -8.12
N LYS A 146 -2.98 6.56 -9.10
CA LYS A 146 -3.22 6.23 -10.51
C LYS A 146 -2.22 6.92 -11.42
N ILE A 147 -2.15 6.41 -12.64
CA ILE A 147 -1.52 7.08 -13.77
C ILE A 147 -2.66 7.60 -14.66
N ASN A 148 -2.63 8.89 -15.03
CA ASN A 148 -3.65 9.46 -15.92
C ASN A 148 -3.38 9.06 -17.40
N THR A 149 -4.30 9.44 -18.30
CA THR A 149 -4.17 9.15 -19.75
C THR A 149 -2.93 9.77 -20.39
N ASN A 150 -2.33 10.77 -19.76
CA ASN A 150 -1.13 11.46 -20.23
C ASN A 150 0.17 10.86 -19.65
N GLY A 151 0.08 9.77 -18.87
CA GLY A 151 1.23 9.13 -18.23
C GLY A 151 1.74 9.85 -16.97
N ASP A 152 0.96 10.78 -16.39
CA ASP A 152 1.33 11.49 -15.16
C ASP A 152 0.88 10.71 -13.92
N ILE A 153 1.67 10.83 -12.85
CA ILE A 153 1.37 10.23 -11.55
C ILE A 153 0.37 11.11 -10.82
N VAL A 154 -0.74 10.54 -10.38
CA VAL A 154 -1.76 11.24 -9.58
C VAL A 154 -1.78 10.67 -8.18
N ILE A 155 -1.59 11.55 -7.19
CA ILE A 155 -1.49 11.20 -5.79
C ILE A 155 -2.85 10.76 -5.23
N GLY A 156 -2.88 9.60 -4.58
CA GLY A 156 -4.10 8.97 -4.08
C GLY A 156 -4.56 9.45 -2.70
N SER A 157 -3.63 9.91 -1.86
CA SER A 157 -3.89 10.33 -0.49
C SER A 157 -3.10 11.58 -0.10
N THR A 158 -3.60 12.34 0.88
CA THR A 158 -2.90 13.51 1.43
C THR A 158 -1.92 13.04 2.50
N GLY A 159 -0.67 13.50 2.43
CA GLY A 159 0.33 13.19 3.46
C GLY A 159 1.73 13.69 3.14
N THR A 160 2.67 13.30 3.99
CA THR A 160 4.10 13.53 3.78
C THR A 160 4.71 12.26 3.21
N TYR A 161 5.40 12.36 2.07
CA TYR A 161 5.97 11.21 1.38
C TYR A 161 7.48 11.32 1.31
N SER A 162 8.19 10.21 1.53
CA SER A 162 9.53 10.06 0.98
C SER A 162 9.43 9.68 -0.49
N ILE A 163 10.22 10.36 -1.32
CA ILE A 163 10.30 10.11 -2.76
C ILE A 163 11.67 9.53 -3.08
N ILE A 164 11.68 8.45 -3.87
CA ILE A 164 12.91 7.86 -4.41
C ILE A 164 12.66 7.63 -5.90
N PHE A 165 13.38 8.37 -6.73
CA PHE A 165 13.40 8.20 -8.17
C PHE A 165 14.69 7.49 -8.57
N THR A 166 14.60 6.54 -9.51
CA THR A 166 15.74 5.98 -10.21
C THR A 166 15.49 5.98 -11.72
N GLY A 167 16.53 6.30 -12.49
CA GLY A 167 16.43 6.30 -13.94
C GLY A 167 17.76 6.58 -14.60
N GLY A 168 17.95 6.04 -15.80
CA GLY A 168 19.18 6.17 -16.55
C GLY A 168 18.97 6.77 -17.92
N ILE A 169 20.00 7.47 -18.40
CA ILE A 169 20.04 8.04 -19.74
C ILE A 169 21.27 7.55 -20.47
N LYS A 170 21.17 7.48 -21.79
CA LYS A 170 22.30 7.22 -22.68
C LYS A 170 22.31 8.20 -23.85
N THR A 171 23.51 8.46 -24.36
CA THR A 171 23.67 9.07 -25.68
C THR A 171 23.41 8.03 -26.76
N GLU A 172 22.92 8.43 -27.93
CA GLU A 172 22.92 7.56 -29.11
C GLU A 172 24.35 7.31 -29.61
N ALA A 173 24.58 6.17 -30.27
CA ALA A 173 25.89 5.80 -30.82
C ALA A 173 26.40 6.79 -31.89
N SER A 174 25.50 7.50 -32.56
CA SER A 174 25.83 8.57 -33.52
C SER A 174 26.27 9.87 -32.85
N SER A 175 26.28 9.96 -31.52
CA SER A 175 26.58 11.22 -30.83
C SER A 175 28.06 11.56 -30.93
N THR A 176 28.38 12.79 -31.33
CA THR A 176 29.78 13.23 -31.56
C THR A 176 30.35 14.07 -30.41
N PHE A 177 29.54 14.35 -29.39
CA PHE A 177 29.91 15.19 -28.27
C PHE A 177 29.34 14.65 -26.95
N GLY A 178 29.89 15.14 -25.83
CA GLY A 178 29.33 14.86 -24.51
C GLY A 178 28.03 15.61 -24.27
N VAL A 179 27.12 15.02 -23.50
CA VAL A 179 25.82 15.57 -23.16
C VAL A 179 25.77 15.93 -21.68
N ARG A 180 25.23 17.12 -21.36
CA ARG A 180 24.74 17.43 -20.02
C ARG A 180 23.23 17.36 -20.02
N ALA A 181 22.69 16.58 -19.12
CA ALA A 181 21.26 16.43 -18.93
C ALA A 181 20.86 16.75 -17.50
N GLU A 182 19.64 17.18 -17.33
CA GLU A 182 19.00 17.37 -16.04
C GLU A 182 17.73 16.53 -16.00
N ILE A 183 17.54 15.83 -14.89
CA ILE A 183 16.31 15.09 -14.59
C ILE A 183 15.67 15.78 -13.39
N GLY A 184 14.40 16.12 -13.52
CA GLY A 184 13.64 16.87 -12.53
C GLY A 184 12.32 16.20 -12.17
N ILE A 185 11.98 16.26 -10.88
CA ILE A 185 10.67 15.93 -10.34
C ILE A 185 9.88 17.23 -10.22
N PHE A 186 8.72 17.29 -10.84
CA PHE A 186 7.82 18.44 -10.85
C PHE A 186 6.54 18.09 -10.10
N LYS A 187 6.01 19.07 -9.37
CA LYS A 187 4.71 19.02 -8.75
C LYS A 187 3.74 19.89 -9.54
N ASN A 188 2.57 19.36 -9.86
CA ASN A 188 1.49 20.06 -10.54
C ASN A 188 1.95 20.80 -11.81
N THR A 189 1.69 22.10 -11.88
CA THR A 189 2.01 22.97 -13.02
C THR A 189 3.33 23.72 -12.84
N ASP A 190 4.17 23.31 -11.90
CA ASP A 190 5.44 23.99 -11.64
C ASP A 190 6.32 24.03 -12.90
N THR A 191 6.94 25.19 -13.14
CA THR A 191 7.87 25.41 -14.25
C THR A 191 9.31 25.02 -13.91
N SER A 192 9.59 24.87 -12.61
CA SER A 192 10.89 24.47 -12.07
C SER A 192 10.75 23.17 -11.28
N PRO A 193 11.75 22.29 -11.29
CA PRO A 193 11.67 21.04 -10.58
C PRO A 193 11.72 21.27 -9.06
N THR A 194 10.90 20.53 -8.31
CA THR A 194 10.97 20.45 -6.84
C THR A 194 12.25 19.77 -6.38
N PHE A 195 12.67 18.72 -7.11
CA PHE A 195 13.96 18.05 -6.93
C PHE A 195 14.59 17.83 -8.30
N SER A 196 15.90 18.07 -8.45
CA SER A 196 16.59 17.74 -9.69
C SER A 196 18.02 17.25 -9.46
N THR A 197 18.55 16.61 -10.49
CA THR A 197 19.93 16.14 -10.56
C THR A 197 20.46 16.37 -11.96
N GLN A 198 21.74 16.75 -12.06
CA GLN A 198 22.43 16.93 -13.32
C GLN A 198 23.40 15.80 -13.56
N VAL A 199 23.43 15.32 -14.81
CA VAL A 199 24.31 14.23 -15.21
C VAL A 199 25.09 14.61 -16.45
N VAL A 200 26.34 14.18 -16.50
CA VAL A 200 27.26 14.45 -17.60
C VAL A 200 27.65 13.11 -18.23
N LEU A 201 27.43 12.99 -19.53
CA LEU A 201 27.95 11.92 -20.36
C LEU A 201 29.07 12.50 -21.23
N THR A 202 30.27 11.93 -21.16
CA THR A 202 31.37 12.34 -22.04
C THR A 202 31.13 11.85 -23.47
N VAL A 203 31.96 12.31 -24.42
CA VAL A 203 31.90 11.88 -25.82
C VAL A 203 31.90 10.34 -25.90
N PRO A 204 31.02 9.72 -26.70
CA PRO A 204 31.06 8.28 -26.91
C PRO A 204 32.27 7.88 -27.76
N ASP A 205 32.91 6.76 -27.41
CA ASP A 205 34.05 6.19 -28.15
C ASP A 205 33.54 5.04 -29.03
N ASN A 206 32.81 5.38 -30.11
CA ASN A 206 32.18 4.45 -31.06
C ASN A 206 31.10 3.49 -30.49
N LEU A 207 30.57 3.76 -29.30
CA LEU A 207 29.50 3.00 -28.63
C LEU A 207 28.53 3.94 -27.90
N TYR A 208 27.57 3.39 -27.15
CA TYR A 208 26.73 4.16 -26.24
C TYR A 208 27.48 4.50 -24.93
N ARG A 209 27.27 5.72 -24.39
CA ARG A 209 27.61 6.04 -23.00
C ARG A 209 26.32 6.17 -22.21
N SER A 210 26.26 5.51 -21.05
CA SER A 210 25.07 5.52 -20.20
C SER A 210 25.45 5.80 -18.75
N THR A 211 24.46 6.28 -18.01
CA THR A 211 24.56 6.60 -16.60
C THR A 211 23.21 6.40 -15.94
N ASN A 212 23.21 6.07 -14.66
CA ASN A 212 22.02 6.01 -13.82
C ASN A 212 22.07 7.14 -12.79
N THR A 213 20.90 7.65 -12.43
CA THR A 213 20.76 8.65 -11.39
C THR A 213 19.70 8.25 -10.37
N ILE A 214 19.82 8.85 -9.19
CA ILE A 214 18.87 8.73 -8.10
C ILE A 214 18.52 10.14 -7.63
N ILE A 215 17.24 10.39 -7.39
CA ILE A 215 16.77 11.59 -6.69
C ILE A 215 16.00 11.12 -5.46
N THR A 216 16.35 11.64 -4.28
CA THR A 216 15.63 11.36 -3.04
C THR A 216 15.20 12.66 -2.36
N GLY A 217 14.10 12.60 -1.61
CA GLY A 217 13.60 13.75 -0.88
C GLY A 217 12.40 13.42 -0.01
N VAL A 218 11.91 14.43 0.70
CA VAL A 218 10.65 14.37 1.45
C VAL A 218 9.77 15.51 0.97
N ILE A 219 8.49 15.23 0.69
CA ILE A 219 7.56 16.19 0.12
C ILE A 219 6.15 16.00 0.69
N SER A 220 5.47 17.11 0.98
CA SER A 220 4.05 17.10 1.35
C SER A 220 3.18 17.19 0.10
N LEU A 221 2.27 16.22 -0.03
CA LEU A 221 1.37 16.07 -1.18
C LEU A 221 -0.08 16.01 -0.69
N ILE A 222 -0.98 16.58 -1.48
CA ILE A 222 -2.42 16.47 -1.28
C ILE A 222 -3.00 15.48 -2.29
N LYS A 223 -4.10 14.81 -1.92
CA LYS A 223 -4.84 13.95 -2.86
C LYS A 223 -5.18 14.73 -4.13
N GLY A 224 -4.86 14.15 -5.28
CA GLY A 224 -5.06 14.76 -6.60
C GLY A 224 -3.88 15.58 -7.11
N ASP A 225 -2.84 15.85 -6.30
CA ASP A 225 -1.59 16.40 -6.81
C ASP A 225 -1.04 15.53 -7.94
N ILE A 226 -0.41 16.18 -8.92
CA ILE A 226 0.24 15.52 -10.04
C ILE A 226 1.75 15.57 -9.82
N ILE A 227 2.40 14.42 -9.96
CA ILE A 227 3.86 14.33 -10.02
C ILE A 227 4.27 13.96 -11.44
N THR A 228 5.23 14.71 -11.97
CA THR A 228 5.78 14.47 -13.30
C THR A 228 7.29 14.41 -13.23
N ILE A 229 7.88 13.41 -13.88
CA ILE A 229 9.32 13.37 -14.14
C ILE A 229 9.57 13.92 -15.54
N LYS A 230 10.53 14.84 -15.65
CA LYS A 230 10.95 15.38 -16.94
C LYS A 230 12.47 15.32 -17.05
N THR A 231 12.95 15.12 -18.26
CA THR A 231 14.37 15.12 -18.59
C THR A 231 14.64 16.16 -19.67
N ARG A 232 15.70 16.95 -19.52
CA ARG A 232 16.17 17.87 -20.56
C ARG A 232 17.67 17.74 -20.76
N GLN A 233 18.16 18.18 -21.90
CA GLN A 233 19.56 18.55 -22.05
C GLN A 233 19.75 20.00 -21.60
N THR A 234 20.82 20.33 -20.86
CA THR A 234 21.07 21.68 -20.33
C THR A 234 22.10 22.47 -21.13
N ASN A 235 22.89 21.80 -21.97
CA ASN A 235 23.83 22.45 -22.88
C ASN A 235 23.43 22.16 -24.33
N PHE A 236 23.69 23.10 -25.24
CA PHE A 236 23.49 22.91 -26.67
C PHE A 236 24.57 21.98 -27.21
N VAL A 237 24.18 20.82 -27.74
CA VAL A 237 25.14 19.92 -28.37
C VAL A 237 24.53 19.24 -29.60
N GLY A 238 24.07 20.05 -30.57
CA GLY A 238 23.68 19.59 -31.91
C GLY A 238 22.61 18.47 -31.95
N SER A 239 22.60 17.72 -33.05
CA SER A 239 21.70 16.58 -33.32
C SER A 239 22.12 15.30 -32.56
N ASN A 240 22.37 15.39 -31.25
CA ASN A 240 22.79 14.26 -30.41
C ASN A 240 21.64 13.82 -29.49
N PRO A 241 20.86 12.80 -29.89
CA PRO A 241 19.71 12.39 -29.11
C PRO A 241 20.16 11.79 -27.77
N THR A 242 19.45 12.17 -26.71
CA THR A 242 19.48 11.43 -25.44
C THR A 242 18.24 10.58 -25.33
N VAL A 243 18.42 9.31 -24.97
CA VAL A 243 17.34 8.34 -24.83
C VAL A 243 17.42 7.67 -23.45
N PRO A 244 16.34 7.03 -22.97
CA PRO A 244 16.41 6.26 -21.73
C PRO A 244 17.42 5.10 -21.88
N ALA A 245 18.26 4.92 -20.85
CA ALA A 245 19.13 3.74 -20.74
C ALA A 245 18.47 2.62 -19.94
N THR A 246 17.59 2.97 -19.01
CA THR A 246 16.88 2.05 -18.11
C THR A 246 15.43 2.47 -17.98
N ASN A 247 14.61 1.58 -17.41
CA ASN A 247 13.25 1.95 -16.98
C ASN A 247 13.34 3.01 -15.88
N TYR A 248 12.42 3.97 -15.92
CA TYR A 248 12.30 4.93 -14.83
C TYR A 248 11.41 4.34 -13.75
N SER A 249 11.81 4.46 -12.50
CA SER A 249 11.02 4.05 -11.34
C SER A 249 10.88 5.21 -10.36
N LEU A 250 9.67 5.40 -9.83
CA LEU A 250 9.41 6.31 -8.73
C LEU A 250 8.75 5.55 -7.59
N ILE A 251 9.33 5.63 -6.41
CA ILE A 251 8.77 5.08 -5.18
C ILE A 251 8.30 6.24 -4.31
N LEU A 252 7.04 6.19 -3.88
CA LEU A 252 6.51 7.04 -2.83
C LEU A 252 6.27 6.20 -1.59
N SER A 253 6.82 6.59 -0.45
CA SER A 253 6.46 5.99 0.85
C SER A 253 5.79 7.04 1.74
N ASN A 254 4.54 6.83 2.09
CA ASN A 254 3.82 7.68 3.04
C ASN A 254 4.47 7.55 4.42
N LEU A 255 4.78 8.69 5.04
CA LEU A 255 5.46 8.80 6.33
C LEU A 255 4.50 9.12 7.48
N ASN A 256 3.21 9.31 7.19
CA ASN A 256 2.15 9.52 8.17
C ASN A 256 1.52 8.20 8.61
#